data_AF-A0AB35VTC5-F1
#
_entry.id   AF-A0AB35VTC5-F1
#
_cell.length_a   1.000
_cell.length_b   1.000
_cell.length_c   1.000
_cell.angle_alpha   90.00
_cell.angle_beta   90.00
_cell.angle_gamma   90.00
#
_symmetry.space_group_name_H-M   'P 1'
#
loop_
_entity.id
_entity.type
_entity.pdbx_description
1 polymer ?
#
loop_
_entity_poly.entity_id
_entity_poly.type
_entity_poly.pdbx_seq_one_letter_code
_entity_poly.pdbx_strand_id
1 'polypeptide(L)' 'NAVLFDYIEIYYNRVRRHSANGWLSPEAFEKKYFKNLEGFVVHDTV' A
#
# COMPACT_ATOMS: atom_id res chain seq x y z
N ASN A 1 2.42 2.04 -25.46
CA ASN A 1 1.53 2.54 -24.40
C ASN A 1 2.28 2.82 -23.09
N ALA A 2 3.54 3.28 -23.16
CA ALA A 2 4.45 3.39 -21.99
C ALA A 2 3.96 4.39 -20.93
N VAL A 3 3.39 5.53 -21.38
CA VAL A 3 2.89 6.60 -20.50
C VAL A 3 1.83 6.11 -19.50
N LEU A 4 0.97 5.17 -19.89
CA LEU A 4 -0.05 4.62 -19.00
C LEU A 4 0.58 3.78 -17.88
N PHE A 5 1.57 2.95 -18.21
CA PHE A 5 2.27 2.13 -17.22
C PHE A 5 3.07 3.01 -16.26
N ASP A 6 3.80 4.01 -16.77
CA ASP A 6 4.52 4.97 -15.93
C ASP A 6 3.57 5.70 -14.98
N TYR A 7 2.40 6.12 -15.47
CA TYR A 7 1.38 6.75 -14.63
C TYR A 7 0.89 5.82 -13.52
N ILE A 8 0.60 4.56 -13.84
CA ILE A 8 0.12 3.58 -12.86
C ILE A 8 1.21 3.29 -11.82
N GLU A 9 2.41 2.94 -12.27
CA GLU A 9 3.47 2.42 -11.40
C GLU A 9 4.15 3.51 -10.58
N ILE A 10 4.38 4.70 -11.17
CA ILE A 10 5.15 5.76 -10.50
C ILE A 10 4.21 6.67 -9.71
N TYR A 11 3.09 7.09 -10.31
CA TYR A 11 2.23 8.08 -9.69
C TYR A 11 1.03 7.45 -8.96
N TYR A 12 0.24 6.62 -9.62
CA TYR A 12 -1.00 6.09 -9.04
C TYR A 12 -0.72 5.21 -7.81
N ASN A 13 0.14 4.19 -7.96
CA ASN A 13 0.41 3.24 -6.89
C ASN A 13 1.21 3.85 -5.72
N ARG A 14 2.12 4.78 -5.99
CA ARG A 14 3.08 5.30 -4.98
C ARG A 14 2.65 6.62 -4.36
N VAL A 15 2.08 7.53 -5.16
CA VAL A 15 1.85 8.94 -4.77
C VAL A 15 0.36 9.26 -4.56
N ARG A 16 -0.52 8.81 -5.46
CA ARG A 16 -1.94 9.18 -5.43
C ARG A 16 -2.62 8.65 -4.16
N ARG A 17 -3.27 9.53 -3.41
CA ARG A 17 -4.03 9.17 -2.20
C ARG A 17 -5.48 8.87 -2.53
N HIS A 18 -6.06 7.88 -1.86
CA HIS A 18 -7.45 7.49 -2.01
C HIS A 18 -8.19 7.59 -0.67
N SER A 19 -9.36 8.21 -0.67
CA SER A 19 -10.22 8.30 0.53
C SER A 19 -10.59 6.92 1.07
N ALA A 20 -10.83 5.95 0.19
CA ALA A 20 -11.10 4.56 0.54
C ALA A 20 -9.94 3.89 1.32
N ASN A 21 -8.69 4.31 1.06
CA ASN A 21 -7.50 3.78 1.74
C ASN A 21 -7.13 4.59 2.98
N GLY A 22 -8.05 5.39 3.52
CA GLY A 22 -7.77 6.29 4.64
C GLY A 22 -6.80 7.42 4.27
N TRP A 23 -6.91 7.92 3.04
CA TRP A 23 -6.00 8.94 2.48
C TRP A 23 -4.55 8.48 2.32
N LEU A 24 -4.34 7.18 2.14
CA LEU A 24 -3.04 6.60 1.78
C LEU A 24 -2.96 6.29 0.28
N SER A 25 -1.75 6.17 -0.24
CA SER A 25 -1.53 5.56 -1.55
C SER A 25 -1.72 4.05 -1.51
N PRO A 26 -1.99 3.38 -2.64
CA PRO A 26 -2.12 1.93 -2.69
C PRO A 26 -0.93 1.20 -2.06
N GLU A 27 0.31 1.59 -2.41
CA GLU A 27 1.53 1.01 -1.86
C GLU A 27 1.63 1.20 -0.33
N ALA A 28 1.29 2.40 0.17
CA ALA A 28 1.34 2.69 1.60
C ALA A 28 0.28 1.91 2.40
N PHE A 29 -0.90 1.72 1.81
CA PHE A 29 -1.96 0.92 2.41
C PHE A 29 -1.53 -0.55 2.55
N GLU A 30 -0.99 -1.15 1.49
CA GLU A 30 -0.48 -2.53 1.52
C GLU A 30 0.66 -2.71 2.53
N LYS A 31 1.62 -1.78 2.56
CA LYS A 31 2.71 -1.80 3.55
C LYS A 31 2.19 -1.79 4.98
N LYS A 32 1.19 -0.96 5.27
CA LYS A 32 0.54 -0.92 6.59
C LYS A 32 -0.16 -2.25 6.91
N TYR A 33 -0.84 -2.83 5.94
CA TYR A 33 -1.50 -4.12 6.09
C TYR A 33 -0.51 -5.24 6.42
N PHE A 34 0.59 -5.38 5.66
CA PHE A 34 1.59 -6.41 5.92
C PHE A 34 2.32 -6.22 7.26
N LYS A 35 2.65 -4.97 7.62
CA LYS A 35 3.23 -4.68 8.94
C LYS A 35 2.31 -5.09 10.09
N ASN A 36 1.00 -4.91 9.93
CA ASN A 36 0.03 -5.33 10.93
C ASN A 36 -0.07 -6.87 11.01
N LEU A 37 0.01 -7.57 9.88
CA LEU A 37 0.06 -9.03 9.86
C LEU A 37 1.31 -9.57 10.55
N GLU A 38 2.49 -9.00 10.31
CA GLU A 38 3.73 -9.38 11.00
C GLU A 38 3.60 -9.23 12.52
N GLY A 39 3.01 -8.12 12.98
CA GLY A 39 2.77 -7.89 14.41
C GLY A 39 1.80 -8.90 15.04
N PHE A 40 0.83 -9.42 14.27
CA PHE A 40 -0.11 -10.43 14.71
C PHE A 40 0.55 -11.81 14.86
N VAL A 41 1.37 -12.22 13.89
CA VAL A 41 2.07 -13.51 13.92
C VAL A 41 3.01 -13.62 15.13
N VAL A 42 3.70 -12.53 15.50
CA VAL A 42 4.63 -12.51 16.64
C VAL A 42 3.90 -12.61 17.99
N HIS A 43 2.66 -12.10 18.09
CA HIS A 43 1.89 -12.16 19.33
C HIS A 43 1.31 -13.55 19.60
N ASP A 44 0.95 -14.30 18.56
CA ASP A 44 0.31 -15.63 18.69
C ASP A 44 1.32 -16.80 18.86
N THR A 45 2.63 -16.51 18.83
CA THR A 45 3.70 -17.53 18.97
C THR A 45 4.36 -17.60 20.35
N VAL A 46 3.83 -16.89 21.36
CA VAL A 46 4.33 -16.92 22.76
C VAL A 46 3.35 -17.66 23.69
#